data_AF-A0A960ZA38-F1
#
_entry.id   AF-A0A960ZA38-F1
#
_cell.length_a   1.000
_cell.length_b   1.000
_cell.length_c   1.000
_cell.angle_alpha   90.00
_cell.angle_beta   90.00
_cell.angle_gamma   90.00
#
_symmetry.space_group_name_H-M   'P 1'
#
loop_
_entity.id
_entity.type
_entity.pdbx_description
1 polymer ?
#
loop_
_entity_poly.entity_id
_entity_poly.type
_entity_poly.pdbx_seq_one_letter_code
_entity_poly.pdbx_strand_id
1 'polypeptide(L)'
;MIHKYLKISYLLVFFLFLSFVFDCKKNVENSSEKPATSSPNSKALNETPASISTSSDISDEIVESWVPEFEDYGWYIQFMKDGSYTENFEGEGCGGYKGHYTKDGQKIKLIPEKNPGCLNESRKENNICYIKEAPDSLYSSLKLVCGKEEFFSKKDERKDGEEVKIGSIEVVIISPKGGYVTNDVIYFRKGPGKNFDSISCSFEGDDPSSFDKHRATLPKETSLYVIARTKTKEKIDKHENYWYYVSPQTGWYSAGCKEKFGWVYGEFIEKR
;
A
#
# COMPACT_ATOMS: atom_id res chain seq x y z
N MET A 1 -30.19 42.17 37.99
CA MET A 1 -30.59 42.41 36.59
C MET A 1 -29.26 42.56 35.85
N ILE A 2 -28.57 41.55 35.32
CA ILE A 2 -28.89 40.56 34.28
C ILE A 2 -27.87 39.41 34.46
N HIS A 3 -28.31 38.21 34.84
CA HIS A 3 -27.49 36.98 34.89
C HIS A 3 -28.40 35.78 34.66
N LYS A 4 -28.89 35.64 33.42
CA LYS A 4 -29.53 34.44 32.89
C LYS A 4 -29.28 34.47 31.40
N TYR A 5 -28.54 33.50 30.87
CA TYR A 5 -28.57 32.94 29.50
C TYR A 5 -27.21 32.28 29.23
N LEU A 6 -26.97 31.14 29.90
CA LEU A 6 -25.93 30.21 29.52
C LEU A 6 -26.42 28.80 29.83
N LYS A 7 -27.25 28.25 28.95
CA LYS A 7 -27.68 26.84 28.87
C LYS A 7 -28.72 26.74 27.76
N ILE A 8 -28.27 26.51 26.53
CA ILE A 8 -28.94 25.82 25.40
C ILE A 8 -27.90 25.83 24.27
N SER A 9 -27.05 24.81 24.20
CA SER A 9 -26.23 24.53 22.99
C SER A 9 -25.67 23.10 22.94
N TYR A 10 -26.22 22.17 23.74
CA TYR A 10 -25.81 20.77 23.71
C TYR A 10 -26.89 19.79 23.20
N LEU A 11 -28.10 20.29 22.86
CA LEU A 11 -29.18 19.44 22.36
C LEU A 11 -29.37 19.47 20.83
N LEU A 12 -28.67 20.35 20.10
CA LEU A 12 -28.82 20.51 18.65
C LEU A 12 -27.76 19.76 17.83
N VAL A 13 -26.70 19.24 18.46
CA VAL A 13 -25.66 18.45 17.79
C VAL A 13 -26.05 16.96 17.70
N PHE A 14 -26.96 16.49 18.55
CA PHE A 14 -27.37 15.08 18.57
C PHE A 14 -28.42 14.69 17.52
N PHE A 15 -29.10 15.68 16.90
CA PHE A 15 -30.13 15.42 15.89
C PHE A 15 -29.64 15.50 14.43
N LEU A 16 -28.38 15.88 14.20
CA LEU A 16 -27.77 15.88 12.86
C LEU A 16 -27.05 14.56 12.50
N PHE A 17 -26.91 13.63 13.46
CA PHE A 17 -26.22 12.35 13.25
C PHE A 17 -27.11 11.20 12.75
N LEU A 18 -28.43 11.41 12.63
CA LEU A 18 -29.37 10.35 12.25
C LEU A 18 -29.90 10.42 10.81
N SER A 19 -29.37 11.31 9.97
CA SER A 19 -29.84 11.50 8.58
C SER A 19 -28.85 11.08 7.49
N PHE A 20 -27.72 10.45 7.83
CA PHE A 20 -26.70 9.99 6.87
C PHE A 20 -26.63 8.46 6.71
N VAL A 21 -27.70 7.76 7.06
CA VAL A 21 -27.91 6.35 6.69
C VAL A 21 -29.14 6.34 5.79
N PHE A 22 -29.03 5.73 4.60
CA PHE A 22 -29.98 5.71 3.47
C PHE A 22 -29.82 6.81 2.43
N ASP A 23 -28.92 6.60 1.45
CA ASP A 23 -29.35 6.46 0.05
C ASP A 23 -28.19 5.96 -0.83
N CYS A 24 -28.06 4.65 -1.01
CA CYS A 24 -27.26 4.05 -2.08
C CYS A 24 -28.23 3.36 -3.03
N LYS A 25 -28.86 4.14 -3.91
CA LYS A 25 -29.76 3.63 -4.95
C LYS A 25 -29.38 4.20 -6.31
N LYS A 26 -28.70 3.34 -7.09
CA LYS A 26 -28.69 3.20 -8.55
C LYS A 26 -28.88 4.48 -9.39
N ASN A 27 -27.82 4.89 -10.07
CA ASN A 27 -27.88 5.42 -11.43
C ASN A 27 -26.72 4.81 -12.24
N VAL A 28 -27.04 3.88 -13.13
CA VAL A 28 -26.12 3.38 -14.17
C VAL A 28 -26.62 3.97 -15.48
N GLU A 29 -25.84 4.91 -16.01
CA GLU A 29 -26.01 5.49 -17.34
C GLU A 29 -25.57 4.48 -18.41
N ASN A 30 -26.44 4.26 -19.39
CA ASN A 30 -26.10 3.64 -20.66
C ASN A 30 -25.57 4.73 -21.60
N SER A 31 -24.31 4.62 -22.03
CA SER A 31 -23.89 5.23 -23.31
C SER A 31 -23.13 4.20 -24.13
N SER A 32 -23.67 3.92 -25.32
CA SER A 32 -23.16 2.98 -26.30
C SER A 32 -22.35 3.74 -27.35
N GLU A 33 -21.05 3.49 -27.44
CA GLU A 33 -20.21 3.99 -28.52
C GLU A 33 -19.84 2.87 -29.51
N LYS A 34 -19.87 3.23 -30.79
CA LYS A 34 -19.80 2.39 -31.99
C LYS A 34 -18.33 2.14 -32.39
N PRO A 35 -17.98 1.03 -33.07
CA PRO A 35 -16.59 0.69 -33.36
C PRO A 35 -16.09 1.34 -34.66
N ALA A 36 -14.82 1.74 -34.66
CA ALA A 36 -14.08 2.13 -35.86
C ALA A 36 -13.03 1.07 -36.23
N THR A 37 -13.02 0.74 -37.52
CA THR A 37 -12.29 -0.32 -38.20
C THR A 37 -10.87 0.08 -38.64
N SER A 38 -9.96 -0.90 -38.57
CA SER A 38 -8.83 -1.23 -39.48
C SER A 38 -7.74 -0.19 -39.81
N SER A 39 -6.46 -0.55 -39.64
CA SER A 39 -5.64 -1.21 -40.69
C SER A 39 -4.19 -1.49 -40.19
N PRO A 40 -3.42 -2.42 -40.80
CA PRO A 40 -2.17 -2.96 -40.26
C PRO A 40 -0.91 -2.46 -40.99
N ASN A 41 0.22 -2.46 -40.28
CA ASN A 41 1.55 -2.94 -40.74
C ASN A 41 2.68 -2.33 -39.89
N SER A 42 3.51 -3.16 -39.26
CA SER A 42 4.93 -3.25 -39.64
C SER A 42 5.72 -4.22 -38.77
N LYS A 43 6.41 -5.13 -39.48
CA LYS A 43 7.78 -5.64 -39.27
C LYS A 43 8.14 -6.23 -37.89
N ALA A 44 8.11 -7.56 -37.86
CA ALA A 44 8.83 -8.40 -36.92
C ALA A 44 10.35 -8.26 -37.12
N LEU A 45 11.06 -7.95 -36.03
CA LEU A 45 12.50 -8.12 -35.87
C LEU A 45 12.70 -9.34 -34.97
N ASN A 46 13.37 -10.35 -35.52
CA ASN A 46 13.81 -11.55 -34.82
C ASN A 46 14.97 -11.19 -33.90
N GLU A 47 14.71 -11.14 -32.59
CA GLU A 47 15.75 -11.26 -31.57
C GLU A 47 15.48 -12.53 -30.77
N THR A 48 16.45 -13.44 -30.83
CA THR A 48 16.50 -14.68 -30.07
C THR A 48 16.62 -14.36 -28.59
N PRO A 49 15.67 -14.74 -27.71
CA PRO A 49 15.86 -14.59 -26.29
C PRO A 49 16.83 -15.65 -25.80
N ALA A 50 17.86 -15.21 -25.08
CA ALA A 50 18.65 -16.05 -24.21
C ALA A 50 17.70 -16.84 -23.29
N SER A 51 17.96 -18.14 -23.16
CA SER A 51 17.25 -19.05 -22.28
C SER A 51 17.32 -18.56 -20.84
N ILE A 52 16.28 -17.86 -20.40
CA ILE A 52 16.08 -17.53 -19.00
C ILE A 52 15.66 -18.82 -18.30
N SER A 53 16.44 -19.16 -17.28
CA SER A 53 16.23 -20.22 -16.31
C SER A 53 14.74 -20.38 -15.97
N THR A 54 14.27 -21.61 -16.19
CA THR A 54 12.95 -22.14 -15.88
C THR A 54 12.46 -21.80 -14.48
N SER A 55 11.15 -21.55 -14.42
CA SER A 55 10.30 -21.30 -13.26
C SER A 55 10.81 -21.91 -11.95
N SER A 56 11.00 -21.04 -10.96
CA SER A 56 10.92 -21.45 -9.57
C SER A 56 9.62 -22.24 -9.36
N ASP A 57 9.74 -23.44 -8.80
CA ASP A 57 8.61 -24.23 -8.30
C ASP A 57 7.87 -23.38 -7.25
N ILE A 58 6.85 -22.63 -7.69
CA ILE A 58 5.88 -22.01 -6.80
C ILE A 58 5.23 -23.16 -6.07
N SER A 59 5.55 -23.34 -4.78
CA SER A 59 5.18 -24.54 -4.04
C SER A 59 3.69 -24.86 -4.20
N ASP A 60 3.37 -26.13 -4.44
CA ASP A 60 2.00 -26.59 -4.65
C ASP A 60 1.05 -26.27 -3.48
N GLU A 61 1.59 -26.01 -2.29
CA GLU A 61 0.82 -25.68 -1.10
C GLU A 61 0.74 -24.17 -0.86
N ILE A 62 -0.48 -23.60 -0.92
CA ILE A 62 -0.78 -22.18 -0.67
C ILE A 62 -1.07 -21.88 0.81
N VAL A 63 -0.72 -22.80 1.71
CA VAL A 63 -1.06 -22.67 3.14
C VAL A 63 -0.18 -21.58 3.74
N GLU A 64 -0.66 -20.35 3.65
CA GLU A 64 0.05 -19.16 4.08
C GLU A 64 -0.88 -17.97 4.28
N SER A 65 -0.35 -16.95 4.94
CA SER A 65 -0.99 -15.65 5.12
C SER A 65 -0.54 -14.71 4.01
N TRP A 66 -1.51 -14.02 3.43
CA TRP A 66 -1.35 -13.00 2.41
C TRP A 66 -1.79 -11.66 2.99
N VAL A 67 -0.90 -10.68 3.01
CA VAL A 67 -1.06 -9.42 3.75
C VAL A 67 -0.92 -8.21 2.84
N PRO A 68 -1.40 -7.01 3.22
CA PRO A 68 -1.12 -5.79 2.47
C PRO A 68 0.39 -5.46 2.45
N GLU A 69 0.83 -4.68 1.46
CA GLU A 69 2.24 -4.31 1.36
C GLU A 69 2.65 -3.28 2.42
N PHE A 70 3.47 -3.70 3.39
CA PHE A 70 3.98 -2.84 4.48
C PHE A 70 2.89 -2.13 5.29
N GLU A 71 1.71 -2.72 5.46
CA GLU A 71 0.67 -2.14 6.31
C GLU A 71 0.36 -3.07 7.48
N ASP A 72 0.28 -2.43 8.65
CA ASP A 72 -0.27 -3.00 9.87
C ASP A 72 -1.81 -2.84 9.90
N TYR A 73 -2.41 -2.47 8.77
CA TYR A 73 -3.84 -2.16 8.63
C TYR A 73 -4.34 -2.70 7.30
N GLY A 74 -5.61 -3.07 7.25
CA GLY A 74 -6.24 -3.53 6.03
C GLY A 74 -6.57 -5.02 6.06
N TRP A 75 -6.86 -5.55 4.89
CA TRP A 75 -7.34 -6.93 4.76
C TRP A 75 -6.20 -7.91 4.60
N TYR A 76 -6.32 -9.04 5.27
CA TYR A 76 -5.44 -10.20 5.08
C TYR A 76 -6.26 -11.43 4.77
N ILE A 77 -5.69 -12.31 3.94
CA ILE A 77 -6.29 -13.60 3.57
C ILE A 77 -5.39 -14.71 4.08
N GLN A 78 -5.96 -15.68 4.77
CA GLN A 78 -5.24 -16.86 5.24
C GLN A 78 -5.87 -18.12 4.68
N PHE A 79 -5.06 -18.96 4.02
CA PHE A 79 -5.48 -20.26 3.52
C PHE A 79 -5.03 -21.37 4.45
N MET A 80 -5.92 -22.31 4.74
CA MET A 80 -5.68 -23.44 5.62
C MET A 80 -5.51 -24.75 4.82
N LYS A 81 -4.85 -25.74 5.44
CA LYS A 81 -4.58 -27.08 4.84
C LYS A 81 -5.85 -27.87 4.54
N ASP A 82 -6.93 -27.61 5.26
CA ASP A 82 -8.23 -28.27 5.10
C ASP A 82 -9.06 -27.72 3.92
N GLY A 83 -8.49 -26.80 3.13
CA GLY A 83 -9.19 -26.17 2.00
C GLY A 83 -10.13 -25.04 2.41
N SER A 84 -10.07 -24.58 3.66
CA SER A 84 -10.79 -23.38 4.11
C SER A 84 -9.91 -22.12 4.08
N TYR A 85 -10.54 -20.96 4.06
CA TYR A 85 -9.85 -19.67 4.15
C TYR A 85 -10.57 -18.72 5.10
N THR A 86 -9.82 -17.74 5.61
CA THR A 86 -10.38 -16.59 6.33
C THR A 86 -9.87 -15.30 5.72
N GLU A 87 -10.72 -14.27 5.74
CA GLU A 87 -10.33 -12.89 5.43
C GLU A 87 -10.68 -12.04 6.64
N ASN A 88 -9.67 -11.37 7.15
CA ASN A 88 -9.81 -10.55 8.34
C ASN A 88 -9.34 -9.15 8.01
N PHE A 89 -9.87 -8.19 8.75
CA PHE A 89 -9.53 -6.79 8.60
C PHE A 89 -8.88 -6.32 9.88
N GLU A 90 -7.66 -5.82 9.78
CA GLU A 90 -7.01 -5.10 10.87
C GLU A 90 -7.39 -3.63 10.73
N GLY A 91 -8.26 -3.16 11.64
CA GLY A 91 -8.70 -1.77 11.64
C GLY A 91 -10.10 -1.46 12.16
N GLU A 92 -10.54 -0.23 11.89
CA GLU A 92 -11.92 0.21 12.09
C GLU A 92 -12.79 -0.32 10.96
N GLY A 93 -13.66 -1.27 11.30
CA GLY A 93 -14.53 -1.87 10.30
C GLY A 93 -15.00 -3.24 10.74
N CYS A 94 -15.47 -3.99 9.77
CA CYS A 94 -16.13 -5.25 9.99
C CYS A 94 -15.47 -6.29 9.08
N GLY A 95 -14.73 -7.19 9.73
CA GLY A 95 -13.93 -8.27 9.14
C GLY A 95 -14.52 -9.66 9.38
N GLY A 96 -13.74 -10.69 9.08
CA GLY A 96 -14.04 -12.07 9.48
C GLY A 96 -14.85 -12.86 8.44
N TYR A 97 -14.59 -12.65 7.15
CA TYR A 97 -15.10 -13.54 6.13
C TYR A 97 -14.41 -14.89 6.23
N LYS A 98 -15.13 -15.94 5.86
CA LYS A 98 -14.58 -17.29 5.79
C LYS A 98 -15.32 -18.10 4.74
N GLY A 99 -14.67 -19.15 4.29
CA GLY A 99 -15.23 -20.06 3.31
C GLY A 99 -14.25 -21.14 2.92
N HIS A 100 -14.49 -21.70 1.74
CA HIS A 100 -13.62 -22.69 1.13
C HIS A 100 -12.93 -22.13 -0.11
N TYR A 101 -11.79 -22.72 -0.47
CA TYR A 101 -11.13 -22.36 -1.72
C TYR A 101 -10.80 -23.61 -2.53
N THR A 102 -10.69 -23.42 -3.84
CA THR A 102 -10.09 -24.41 -4.74
C THR A 102 -8.90 -23.78 -5.45
N LYS A 103 -7.81 -24.53 -5.57
CA LYS A 103 -6.60 -24.11 -6.28
C LYS A 103 -6.46 -24.93 -7.57
N ASP A 104 -6.17 -24.24 -8.67
CA ASP A 104 -5.86 -24.83 -9.97
C ASP A 104 -4.64 -24.08 -10.53
N GLY A 105 -3.44 -24.64 -10.32
CA GLY A 105 -2.18 -23.95 -10.58
C GLY A 105 -2.07 -22.64 -9.80
N GLN A 106 -1.87 -21.53 -10.50
CA GLN A 106 -1.79 -20.17 -9.92
C GLN A 106 -3.17 -19.54 -9.65
N LYS A 107 -4.26 -20.17 -10.08
CA LYS A 107 -5.61 -19.66 -9.92
C LYS A 107 -6.23 -20.19 -8.63
N ILE A 108 -6.81 -19.30 -7.83
CA ILE A 108 -7.54 -19.63 -6.62
C ILE A 108 -8.97 -19.15 -6.79
N LYS A 109 -9.93 -20.01 -6.52
CA LYS A 109 -11.34 -19.65 -6.46
C LYS A 109 -11.80 -19.68 -5.02
N LEU A 110 -12.24 -18.53 -4.51
CA LEU A 110 -12.85 -18.37 -3.21
C LEU A 110 -14.34 -18.71 -3.27
N ILE A 111 -14.82 -19.43 -2.28
CA ILE A 111 -16.22 -19.88 -2.13
C ILE A 111 -16.66 -19.44 -0.73
N PRO A 112 -17.18 -18.21 -0.59
CA PRO A 112 -17.55 -17.67 0.72
C PRO A 112 -18.75 -18.42 1.31
N GLU A 113 -18.81 -18.52 2.64
CA GLU A 113 -20.00 -18.99 3.33
C GLU A 113 -21.22 -18.09 3.04
N LYS A 114 -22.43 -18.67 3.09
CA LYS A 114 -23.67 -17.90 2.90
C LYS A 114 -23.89 -16.95 4.07
N ASN A 115 -24.25 -15.70 3.78
CA ASN A 115 -24.58 -14.65 4.75
C ASN A 115 -23.44 -14.36 5.76
N PRO A 116 -22.26 -13.93 5.32
CA PRO A 116 -21.29 -13.38 6.26
C PRO A 116 -21.96 -12.20 6.98
N GLY A 117 -21.81 -12.13 8.30
CA GLY A 117 -22.47 -11.11 9.15
C GLY A 117 -22.12 -9.67 8.76
N CYS A 118 -21.09 -9.51 7.94
CA CYS A 118 -20.72 -8.31 7.25
C CYS A 118 -20.77 -8.54 5.74
N LEU A 119 -21.41 -7.67 4.96
CA LEU A 119 -21.35 -7.75 3.50
C LEU A 119 -20.87 -6.41 2.95
N ASN A 120 -19.57 -6.30 2.69
CA ASN A 120 -19.11 -5.29 1.75
C ASN A 120 -19.47 -5.78 0.34
N GLU A 121 -20.41 -5.10 -0.32
CA GLU A 121 -20.94 -5.52 -1.62
C GLU A 121 -19.84 -5.63 -2.70
N SER A 122 -18.78 -4.83 -2.60
CA SER A 122 -17.65 -4.84 -3.53
C SER A 122 -16.85 -6.15 -3.51
N ARG A 123 -16.86 -6.90 -2.41
CA ARG A 123 -16.14 -8.19 -2.31
C ARG A 123 -16.90 -9.37 -2.89
N LYS A 124 -18.22 -9.26 -3.04
CA LYS A 124 -19.02 -10.34 -3.68
C LYS A 124 -18.61 -10.58 -5.14
N GLU A 125 -17.98 -9.59 -5.77
CA GLU A 125 -17.67 -9.59 -7.20
C GLU A 125 -16.36 -10.34 -7.53
N ASN A 126 -15.43 -10.49 -6.58
CA ASN A 126 -14.07 -11.01 -6.86
C ASN A 126 -13.76 -12.33 -6.13
N ASN A 127 -14.37 -13.41 -6.58
CA ASN A 127 -14.14 -14.76 -6.04
C ASN A 127 -12.99 -15.51 -6.74
N ILE A 128 -12.24 -14.86 -7.63
CA ILE A 128 -11.12 -15.48 -8.34
C ILE A 128 -9.88 -14.63 -8.11
N CYS A 129 -8.85 -15.26 -7.58
CA CYS A 129 -7.55 -14.67 -7.34
C CYS A 129 -6.48 -15.39 -8.16
N TYR A 130 -5.37 -14.70 -8.41
CA TYR A 130 -4.21 -15.25 -9.11
C TYR A 130 -2.93 -14.98 -8.32
N ILE A 131 -2.15 -16.03 -8.09
CA ILE A 131 -0.77 -15.91 -7.61
C ILE A 131 0.08 -15.41 -8.78
N LYS A 132 0.87 -14.36 -8.54
CA LYS A 132 1.78 -13.77 -9.51
C LYS A 132 3.11 -13.45 -8.84
N GLU A 133 4.16 -13.40 -9.65
CA GLU A 133 5.43 -12.83 -9.22
C GLU A 133 5.28 -11.31 -8.96
N ALA A 134 6.03 -10.83 -7.99
CA ALA A 134 6.11 -9.43 -7.60
C ALA A 134 7.58 -8.95 -7.60
N PRO A 135 8.24 -8.92 -8.77
CA PRO A 135 9.67 -8.60 -8.86
C PRO A 135 9.99 -7.19 -8.36
N ASP A 136 9.03 -6.27 -8.44
CA ASP A 136 9.17 -4.87 -8.01
C ASP A 136 8.69 -4.63 -6.57
N SER A 137 8.07 -5.61 -5.92
CA SER A 137 7.68 -5.48 -4.52
C SER A 137 8.90 -5.56 -3.63
N LEU A 138 8.97 -4.63 -2.68
CA LEU A 138 10.03 -4.60 -1.68
C LEU A 138 9.73 -5.55 -0.50
N TYR A 139 8.48 -6.01 -0.38
CA TYR A 139 8.04 -6.83 0.75
C TYR A 139 8.11 -8.32 0.43
N SER A 140 7.60 -8.76 -0.72
CA SER A 140 7.52 -10.18 -1.06
C SER A 140 7.87 -10.41 -2.53
N SER A 141 8.35 -11.61 -2.86
CA SER A 141 8.56 -12.01 -4.25
C SER A 141 7.27 -12.52 -4.93
N LEU A 142 6.21 -12.77 -4.17
CA LEU A 142 4.91 -13.22 -4.67
C LEU A 142 3.76 -12.32 -4.18
N LYS A 143 2.76 -12.15 -5.04
CA LYS A 143 1.49 -11.50 -4.71
C LYS A 143 0.28 -12.30 -5.19
N LEU A 144 -0.81 -12.17 -4.46
CA LEU A 144 -2.13 -12.65 -4.77
C LEU A 144 -3.00 -11.49 -5.23
N VAL A 145 -3.49 -11.56 -6.47
CA VAL A 145 -4.33 -10.52 -7.08
C VAL A 145 -5.79 -10.99 -7.10
N CYS A 146 -6.64 -10.34 -6.32
CA CYS A 146 -8.09 -10.62 -6.22
C CYS A 146 -8.88 -9.41 -6.74
N GLY A 147 -9.10 -9.36 -8.06
CA GLY A 147 -9.72 -8.20 -8.69
C GLY A 147 -8.80 -6.97 -8.66
N LYS A 148 -9.17 -5.95 -7.87
CA LYS A 148 -8.37 -4.73 -7.66
C LYS A 148 -7.48 -4.79 -6.41
N GLU A 149 -7.69 -5.78 -5.55
CA GLU A 149 -6.91 -5.94 -4.32
C GLU A 149 -5.67 -6.79 -4.61
N GLU A 150 -4.55 -6.40 -4.01
CA GLU A 150 -3.30 -7.15 -4.04
C GLU A 150 -2.88 -7.47 -2.60
N PHE A 151 -2.49 -8.72 -2.37
CA PHE A 151 -1.95 -9.21 -1.11
C PHE A 151 -0.61 -9.86 -1.37
N PHE A 152 0.30 -9.85 -0.42
CA PHE A 152 1.67 -10.31 -0.58
C PHE A 152 1.94 -11.50 0.32
N SER A 153 2.68 -12.49 -0.22
CA SER A 153 2.98 -13.71 0.52
C SER A 153 3.92 -13.40 1.68
N LYS A 154 3.51 -13.75 2.90
CA LYS A 154 4.37 -13.66 4.09
C LYS A 154 5.46 -14.74 4.09
N LYS A 155 5.24 -15.86 3.40
CA LYS A 155 6.22 -16.95 3.30
C LYS A 155 7.40 -16.56 2.40
N ASP A 156 7.10 -15.81 1.35
CA ASP A 156 8.06 -15.34 0.34
C ASP A 156 8.50 -13.89 0.59
N GLU A 157 8.43 -13.47 1.86
CA GLU A 157 8.93 -12.19 2.33
C GLU A 157 10.43 -12.04 2.02
N ARG A 158 10.79 -10.88 1.48
CA ARG A 158 12.16 -10.55 1.11
C ARG A 158 13.02 -10.34 2.34
N LYS A 159 14.26 -10.81 2.25
CA LYS A 159 15.17 -10.84 3.39
C LYS A 159 16.12 -9.65 3.38
N ASP A 160 16.61 -9.32 4.58
CA ASP A 160 17.74 -8.41 4.76
C ASP A 160 18.91 -8.78 3.83
N GLY A 161 19.39 -7.80 3.07
CA GLY A 161 20.51 -7.96 2.13
C GLY A 161 20.11 -8.37 0.71
N GLU A 162 18.85 -8.69 0.46
CA GLU A 162 18.38 -9.04 -0.88
C GLU A 162 18.40 -7.82 -1.82
N GLU A 163 18.78 -8.05 -3.09
CA GLU A 163 18.85 -7.00 -4.10
C GLU A 163 17.59 -6.97 -4.96
N VAL A 164 16.98 -5.80 -5.08
CA VAL A 164 15.74 -5.60 -5.84
C VAL A 164 15.78 -4.28 -6.60
N LYS A 165 14.73 -4.00 -7.39
CA LYS A 165 14.61 -2.75 -8.14
C LYS A 165 13.38 -1.96 -7.72
N ILE A 166 13.55 -0.64 -7.63
CA ILE A 166 12.47 0.34 -7.54
C ILE A 166 12.52 1.17 -8.81
N GLY A 167 11.67 0.83 -9.79
CA GLY A 167 11.82 1.34 -11.15
C GLY A 167 13.17 0.92 -11.73
N SER A 168 14.02 1.89 -12.09
CA SER A 168 15.37 1.62 -12.61
C SER A 168 16.46 1.57 -11.54
N ILE A 169 16.13 1.80 -10.27
CA ILE A 169 17.11 1.96 -9.19
C ILE A 169 17.32 0.62 -8.50
N GLU A 170 18.57 0.15 -8.48
CA GLU A 170 18.96 -1.04 -7.71
C GLU A 170 19.12 -0.70 -6.22
N VAL A 171 18.46 -1.50 -5.39
CA VAL A 171 18.42 -1.32 -3.94
C VAL A 171 18.71 -2.61 -3.22
N VAL A 172 19.09 -2.48 -1.96
CA VAL A 172 19.28 -3.57 -1.01
C VAL A 172 18.20 -3.45 0.05
N ILE A 173 17.43 -4.51 0.26
CA ILE A 173 16.45 -4.62 1.34
C ILE A 173 17.19 -4.55 2.68
N ILE A 174 16.69 -3.74 3.61
CA ILE A 174 17.24 -3.61 4.97
C ILE A 174 16.22 -3.92 6.05
N SER A 175 15.13 -4.61 5.65
CA SER A 175 13.92 -4.97 6.39
C SER A 175 13.31 -3.73 7.06
N PRO A 176 11.98 -3.62 7.19
CA PRO A 176 11.38 -2.46 7.83
C PRO A 176 11.96 -2.28 9.25
N LYS A 177 12.81 -1.26 9.41
CA LYS A 177 13.41 -0.86 10.69
C LYS A 177 12.87 0.51 11.05
N GLY A 178 12.50 0.67 12.31
CA GLY A 178 12.11 1.98 12.84
C GLY A 178 13.30 2.94 12.76
N GLY A 179 13.04 4.18 12.39
CA GLY A 179 14.01 5.25 12.44
C GLY A 179 13.33 6.60 12.64
N TYR A 180 14.11 7.65 12.82
CA TYR A 180 13.59 9.00 12.92
C TYR A 180 14.49 10.01 12.23
N VAL A 181 13.84 11.09 11.79
CA VAL A 181 14.46 12.26 11.18
C VAL A 181 15.24 13.03 12.25
N THR A 182 16.56 13.17 12.08
CA THR A 182 17.43 13.83 13.08
C THR A 182 17.58 15.33 12.89
N ASN A 183 17.22 15.86 11.72
CA ASN A 183 17.40 17.25 11.33
C ASN A 183 16.07 17.93 11.00
N ASP A 184 16.00 19.25 11.16
CA ASP A 184 14.74 20.02 11.03
C ASP A 184 14.25 20.13 9.57
N VAL A 185 15.15 19.93 8.59
CA VAL A 185 14.85 20.10 7.17
C VAL A 185 15.39 18.92 6.37
N ILE A 186 14.60 17.85 6.28
CA ILE A 186 14.88 16.73 5.37
C ILE A 186 13.89 16.73 4.23
N TYR A 187 14.37 16.75 2.99
CA TYR A 187 13.51 16.56 1.84
C TYR A 187 13.17 15.08 1.63
N PHE A 188 11.87 14.79 1.52
CA PHE A 188 11.36 13.49 1.07
C PHE A 188 11.20 13.54 -0.44
N ARG A 189 11.76 12.59 -1.19
CA ARG A 189 11.91 12.73 -2.66
C ARG A 189 11.40 11.52 -3.44
N LYS A 190 11.02 11.75 -4.70
CA LYS A 190 10.60 10.68 -5.63
C LYS A 190 11.74 9.75 -6.07
N GLY A 191 12.99 10.19 -5.92
CA GLY A 191 14.18 9.41 -6.25
C GLY A 191 15.40 9.79 -5.41
N PRO A 192 16.45 8.96 -5.46
CA PRO A 192 17.70 9.21 -4.75
C PRO A 192 18.49 10.30 -5.48
N GLY A 193 18.60 11.48 -4.85
CA GLY A 193 19.40 12.59 -5.37
C GLY A 193 18.75 13.95 -5.11
N LYS A 194 19.56 15.01 -5.11
CA LYS A 194 19.08 16.40 -4.96
C LYS A 194 18.21 16.88 -6.13
N ASN A 195 18.30 16.23 -7.29
CA ASN A 195 17.63 16.61 -8.52
C ASN A 195 16.21 16.01 -8.68
N PHE A 196 15.83 15.08 -7.81
CA PHE A 196 14.48 14.52 -7.83
C PHE A 196 13.50 15.42 -7.10
N ASP A 197 12.28 15.51 -7.64
CA ASP A 197 11.19 16.25 -7.03
C ASP A 197 10.91 15.80 -5.59
N SER A 198 10.53 16.75 -4.76
CA SER A 198 10.11 16.47 -3.39
C SER A 198 8.67 15.96 -3.37
N ILE A 199 8.40 15.04 -2.45
CA ILE A 199 7.07 14.54 -2.12
C ILE A 199 6.53 15.41 -0.98
N SER A 200 5.28 15.83 -1.15
CA SER A 200 4.58 16.69 -0.21
C SER A 200 3.86 15.86 0.85
N CYS A 201 4.01 16.21 2.13
CA CYS A 201 3.34 15.56 3.26
C CYS A 201 2.64 16.57 4.18
N SER A 202 1.54 16.15 4.79
CA SER A 202 0.88 16.80 5.94
C SER A 202 1.06 15.94 7.19
N PHE A 203 1.13 16.58 8.37
CA PHE A 203 1.34 15.92 9.65
C PHE A 203 0.21 16.26 10.63
N GLU A 204 -0.07 15.34 11.56
CA GLU A 204 -1.06 15.58 12.60
C GLU A 204 -0.70 16.81 13.45
N GLY A 205 -1.68 17.68 13.71
CA GLY A 205 -1.47 18.95 14.39
C GLY A 205 -1.08 20.11 13.45
N ASP A 206 -0.88 19.87 12.15
CA ASP A 206 -0.97 20.95 11.17
C ASP A 206 -2.37 21.57 11.23
N ASP A 207 -2.42 22.90 11.18
CA ASP A 207 -3.66 23.66 11.28
C ASP A 207 -4.69 23.14 10.26
N PRO A 208 -5.85 22.61 10.70
CA PRO A 208 -6.83 21.98 9.83
C PRO A 208 -7.52 22.99 8.90
N SER A 209 -7.41 24.31 9.13
CA SER A 209 -7.82 25.29 8.13
C SER A 209 -6.84 25.41 6.95
N SER A 210 -5.73 24.68 7.04
CA SER A 210 -4.60 24.71 6.12
C SER A 210 -4.23 23.32 5.59
N PHE A 211 -5.23 22.52 5.22
CA PHE A 211 -5.05 21.27 4.45
C PHE A 211 -4.12 21.43 3.22
N ASP A 212 -3.88 22.66 2.77
CA ASP A 212 -2.92 23.02 1.72
C ASP A 212 -1.44 23.11 2.17
N LYS A 213 -1.12 23.03 3.47
CA LYS A 213 0.27 23.07 3.97
C LYS A 213 0.98 21.73 3.83
N HIS A 214 0.87 21.11 2.67
CA HIS A 214 1.76 20.00 2.38
C HIS A 214 3.19 20.54 2.30
N ARG A 215 4.07 20.06 3.19
CA ARG A 215 5.48 20.45 3.21
C ARG A 215 6.27 19.45 2.38
N ALA A 216 7.26 19.95 1.66
CA ALA A 216 8.22 19.12 0.92
C ALA A 216 9.27 18.46 1.84
N THR A 217 9.20 18.73 3.14
CA THR A 217 10.19 18.34 4.14
C THR A 217 9.55 17.60 5.29
N LEU A 218 10.25 16.59 5.80
CA LEU A 218 9.91 15.86 7.01
C LEU A 218 10.47 16.62 8.22
N PRO A 219 9.64 16.98 9.21
CA PRO A 219 10.10 17.58 10.46
C PRO A 219 11.01 16.65 11.26
N LYS A 220 11.86 17.23 12.12
CA LYS A 220 12.63 16.48 13.12
C LYS A 220 11.73 15.59 13.98
N GLU A 221 12.25 14.44 14.38
CA GLU A 221 11.55 13.39 15.14
C GLU A 221 10.42 12.70 14.38
N THR A 222 10.23 12.99 13.08
CA THR A 222 9.30 12.21 12.25
C THR A 222 9.75 10.75 12.24
N SER A 223 8.87 9.86 12.71
CA SER A 223 9.08 8.41 12.69
C SER A 223 8.99 7.87 11.27
N LEU A 224 9.90 6.97 10.91
CA LEU A 224 10.03 6.35 9.59
C LEU A 224 10.09 4.84 9.72
N TYR A 225 9.47 4.13 8.77
CA TYR A 225 9.88 2.77 8.43
C TYR A 225 10.93 2.84 7.32
N VAL A 226 12.15 2.38 7.60
CA VAL A 226 13.25 2.32 6.64
C VAL A 226 13.26 0.95 5.98
N ILE A 227 13.05 0.88 4.67
CA ILE A 227 12.71 -0.36 3.96
C ILE A 227 13.89 -0.88 3.15
N ALA A 228 14.50 0.00 2.36
CA ALA A 228 15.60 -0.33 1.46
C ALA A 228 16.65 0.79 1.44
N ARG A 229 17.82 0.50 0.89
CA ARG A 229 18.84 1.52 0.59
C ARG A 229 19.42 1.33 -0.80
N THR A 230 19.96 2.40 -1.35
CA THR A 230 20.82 2.34 -2.55
C THR A 230 22.02 1.41 -2.33
N LYS A 231 22.48 0.77 -3.41
CA LYS A 231 23.69 -0.09 -3.39
C LYS A 231 24.95 0.70 -3.05
N THR A 232 25.11 1.86 -3.66
CA THR A 232 26.28 2.71 -3.53
C THR A 232 25.97 3.94 -2.67
N LYS A 233 26.97 4.41 -1.93
CA LYS A 233 26.88 5.70 -1.26
C LYS A 233 26.98 6.82 -2.28
N GLU A 234 26.38 7.95 -1.97
CA GLU A 234 26.59 9.22 -2.65
C GLU A 234 27.30 10.17 -1.70
N LYS A 235 28.18 11.01 -2.21
CA LYS A 235 28.76 12.10 -1.45
C LYS A 235 27.97 13.38 -1.70
N ILE A 236 27.34 13.88 -0.65
CA ILE A 236 26.59 15.12 -0.67
C ILE A 236 27.26 16.10 0.30
N ASP A 237 27.77 17.20 -0.25
CA ASP A 237 28.54 18.20 0.47
C ASP A 237 29.76 17.55 1.17
N LYS A 238 29.70 17.39 2.49
CA LYS A 238 30.78 16.75 3.29
C LYS A 238 30.46 15.33 3.77
N HIS A 239 29.25 14.85 3.52
CA HIS A 239 28.76 13.58 4.05
C HIS A 239 28.74 12.53 2.95
N GLU A 240 29.13 11.30 3.26
CA GLU A 240 29.08 10.16 2.34
C GLU A 240 28.19 9.07 2.94
N ASN A 241 26.99 8.92 2.37
CA ASN A 241 25.97 8.04 2.93
C ASN A 241 25.08 7.45 1.82
N TYR A 242 24.21 6.51 2.19
CA TYR A 242 23.23 5.94 1.29
C TYR A 242 21.98 6.82 1.21
N TRP A 243 21.26 6.73 0.11
CA TRP A 243 19.84 7.06 0.08
C TRP A 243 19.03 5.89 0.58
N TYR A 244 18.06 6.18 1.44
CA TYR A 244 17.14 5.22 2.02
C TYR A 244 15.75 5.42 1.46
N TYR A 245 15.11 4.31 1.11
CA TYR A 245 13.70 4.28 0.75
C TYR A 245 12.88 4.05 2.02
N VAL A 246 11.97 4.96 2.31
CA VAL A 246 11.28 5.06 3.60
C VAL A 246 9.78 5.29 3.44
N SER A 247 9.02 4.93 4.47
CA SER A 247 7.62 5.29 4.67
C SER A 247 7.50 6.16 5.93
N PRO A 248 7.21 7.47 5.82
CA PRO A 248 6.97 8.31 6.97
C PRO A 248 5.68 7.93 7.71
N GLN A 249 5.70 7.99 9.04
CA GLN A 249 4.51 7.86 9.88
C GLN A 249 3.96 9.26 10.16
N THR A 250 2.89 9.65 9.46
CA THR A 250 2.35 11.02 9.50
C THR A 250 1.19 11.23 10.47
N GLY A 251 0.62 10.16 11.04
CA GLY A 251 -0.59 10.19 11.89
C GLY A 251 -1.81 9.57 11.21
N TRP A 252 -3.00 9.71 11.80
CA TRP A 252 -4.26 9.13 11.28
C TRP A 252 -5.20 10.20 10.68
N TYR A 253 -6.16 9.74 9.85
CA TYR A 253 -7.29 10.47 9.25
C TYR A 253 -7.00 11.59 8.23
N SER A 254 -6.25 12.63 8.59
CA SER A 254 -6.05 13.84 7.77
C SER A 254 -4.59 14.15 7.43
N ALA A 255 -3.67 13.43 8.06
CA ALA A 255 -2.25 13.54 7.81
C ALA A 255 -1.77 12.46 6.84
N GLY A 256 -0.92 12.83 5.87
CA GLY A 256 -0.47 11.90 4.86
C GLY A 256 0.53 12.52 3.88
N CYS A 257 1.29 11.66 3.21
CA CYS A 257 2.10 12.04 2.07
C CYS A 257 1.36 11.78 0.76
N LYS A 258 1.61 12.61 -0.26
CA LYS A 258 1.09 12.39 -1.63
C LYS A 258 1.52 11.03 -2.20
N GLU A 259 2.68 10.56 -1.78
CA GLU A 259 3.19 9.22 -2.08
C GLU A 259 3.56 8.56 -0.74
N LYS A 260 3.13 7.32 -0.52
CA LYS A 260 3.35 6.57 0.72
C LYS A 260 4.85 6.36 1.00
N PHE A 261 5.61 6.16 -0.07
CA PHE A 261 7.03 5.85 -0.01
C PHE A 261 7.86 6.85 -0.82
N GLY A 262 9.14 6.97 -0.47
CA GLY A 262 10.07 7.86 -1.14
C GLY A 262 11.45 7.80 -0.53
N TRP A 263 12.29 8.76 -0.90
CA TRP A 263 13.73 8.73 -0.63
C TRP A 263 14.16 9.83 0.32
N VAL A 264 15.04 9.46 1.26
CA VAL A 264 15.70 10.36 2.21
C VAL A 264 17.20 10.05 2.23
N TYR A 265 18.02 11.09 2.37
CA TYR A 265 19.46 10.93 2.49
C TYR A 265 19.87 10.50 3.90
N GLY A 266 20.70 9.46 3.98
CA GLY A 266 20.97 8.71 5.20
C GLY A 266 21.66 9.43 6.34
N GLU A 267 22.30 10.56 6.07
CA GLU A 267 22.92 11.39 7.11
C GLU A 267 21.91 11.84 8.17
N PHE A 268 20.64 11.87 7.80
CA PHE A 268 19.60 12.49 8.61
C PHE A 268 18.60 11.48 9.18
N ILE A 269 18.96 10.19 9.20
CA ILE A 269 18.15 9.12 9.78
C ILE A 269 18.95 8.43 10.87
N GLU A 270 18.40 8.38 12.08
CA GLU A 270 18.88 7.51 13.14
C GLU A 270 17.98 6.28 13.23
N LYS A 271 18.59 5.09 13.21
CA LYS A 271 17.88 3.80 13.22
C LYS A 271 17.75 3.30 14.65
N ARG A 272 16.61 2.69 14.98
CA ARG A 272 16.41 1.97 16.24
C ARG A 272 16.80 0.50 16.13
#